data_AF-A0AAW4TFV3-F1
#
_entry.id   AF-A0AAW4TFV3-F1
#
_cell.length_a   1.000
_cell.length_b   1.000
_cell.length_c   1.000
_cell.angle_alpha   90.00
_cell.angle_beta   90.00
_cell.angle_gamma   90.00
#
_symmetry.space_group_name_H-M   'P 1'
#
loop_
_entity.id
_entity.type
_entity.pdbx_description
1 polymer ?
#
loop_
_entity_poly.entity_id
_entity_poly.type
_entity_poly.pdbx_seq_one_letter_code
_entity_poly.pdbx_strand_id
1 'polypeptide(L)'
;MSPALLALHLSGVAIAWFTPDDALSRWPFLKMAVANVGEIFPLLPEAVKKSRFPDVTALYFFLMLVAIPMRLSVGIRFCYSYRPRIESEYSKISIAKKIYLIVVVLMFMCMGFHSILIEGYFYEWNFVAISRSRIWLGLIGPFFAGGAEVIAIAAGVVAIFIALRRVFTCKGG
;
A
#
# COMPACT_ATOMS: atom_id res chain seq x y z
N MET A 1 -2.88 17.43 -0.03
CA MET A 1 -1.92 16.31 -0.04
C MET A 1 -1.23 16.27 1.32
N SER A 2 -1.13 15.11 1.98
CA SER A 2 -0.43 15.05 3.28
C SER A 2 1.05 15.39 3.07
N PRO A 3 1.62 16.41 3.77
CA PRO A 3 3.03 16.77 3.63
C PRO A 3 3.97 15.57 3.85
N ALA A 4 3.60 14.68 4.77
CA ALA A 4 4.36 13.49 5.07
C ALA A 4 4.34 12.46 3.92
N LEU A 5 3.24 12.33 3.17
CA LEU A 5 3.20 11.48 1.97
C LEU A 5 4.03 12.07 0.83
N LEU A 6 4.03 13.39 0.68
CA LEU A 6 4.88 14.07 -0.28
C LEU A 6 6.36 13.84 0.06
N ALA A 7 6.74 14.05 1.32
CA ALA A 7 8.10 13.79 1.78
C ALA A 7 8.52 12.33 1.55
N LEU A 8 7.64 11.37 1.89
CA LEU A 8 7.90 9.95 1.63
C LEU A 8 8.12 9.66 0.14
N HIS A 9 7.28 10.23 -0.73
CA HIS A 9 7.43 10.07 -2.17
C HIS A 9 8.73 10.69 -2.69
N LEU A 10 9.06 11.91 -2.28
CA LEU A 10 10.31 12.58 -2.67
C LEU A 10 11.55 11.83 -2.15
N SER A 11 11.50 11.28 -0.94
CA SER A 11 12.57 10.40 -0.43
C SER A 11 12.69 9.12 -1.25
N GLY A 12 11.57 8.50 -1.64
CA GLY A 12 11.57 7.35 -2.55
C GLY A 12 12.17 7.70 -3.92
N VAL A 13 11.81 8.85 -4.48
CA VAL A 13 12.37 9.38 -5.72
C VAL A 13 13.88 9.59 -5.59
N ALA A 14 14.33 10.21 -4.50
CA ALA A 14 15.75 10.43 -4.25
C ALA A 14 16.53 9.12 -4.16
N ILE A 15 15.99 8.13 -3.44
CA ILE A 15 16.58 6.78 -3.36
C ILE A 15 16.65 6.16 -4.75
N ALA A 16 15.52 6.16 -5.47
CA ALA A 16 15.43 5.54 -6.78
C ALA A 16 16.42 6.15 -7.76
N TRP A 17 16.63 7.47 -7.77
CA TRP A 17 17.41 8.14 -8.82
C TRP A 17 18.87 8.38 -8.48
N PHE A 18 19.23 8.53 -7.20
CA PHE A 18 20.57 9.00 -6.81
C PHE A 18 21.37 8.01 -5.97
N THR A 19 20.74 6.99 -5.38
CA THR A 19 21.47 5.98 -4.58
C THR A 19 22.42 5.17 -5.46
N PRO A 20 23.66 4.88 -5.02
CA PRO A 20 24.57 4.02 -5.78
C PRO A 20 24.07 2.57 -5.81
N ASP A 21 24.40 1.83 -6.85
CA ASP A 21 23.90 0.46 -7.06
C ASP A 21 24.41 -0.56 -6.03
N ASP A 22 25.46 -0.22 -5.28
CA ASP A 22 26.09 -1.01 -4.22
C ASP A 22 25.84 -0.43 -2.81
N ALA A 23 24.77 0.36 -2.63
CA ALA A 23 24.48 1.08 -1.39
C ALA A 23 24.46 0.18 -0.13
N LEU A 24 23.85 -0.99 -0.17
CA LEU A 24 23.76 -1.84 1.02
C LEU A 24 25.10 -2.47 1.38
N SER A 25 26.01 -2.61 0.41
CA SER A 25 27.40 -2.99 0.67
C SER A 25 28.17 -1.89 1.39
N ARG A 26 27.85 -0.61 1.13
CA ARG A 26 28.49 0.55 1.77
C ARG A 26 27.97 0.83 3.18
N TRP A 27 26.72 0.45 3.48
CA TRP A 27 26.09 0.71 4.78
C TRP A 27 25.52 -0.58 5.41
N PRO A 28 26.36 -1.36 6.14
CA PRO A 28 25.97 -2.67 6.69
C PRO A 28 24.78 -2.62 7.66
N PHE A 29 24.65 -1.54 8.44
CA PHE A 29 23.50 -1.36 9.33
C PHE A 29 22.18 -1.29 8.55
N LEU A 30 22.19 -0.59 7.42
CA LEU A 30 21.00 -0.44 6.58
C LEU A 30 20.65 -1.77 5.91
N LYS A 31 21.65 -2.56 5.52
CA LYS A 31 21.47 -3.93 5.02
C LYS A 31 20.76 -4.81 6.05
N MET A 32 21.15 -4.73 7.33
CA MET A 32 20.49 -5.46 8.42
C MET A 32 19.03 -5.01 8.61
N ALA A 33 18.76 -3.69 8.62
CA ALA A 33 17.40 -3.17 8.76
C ALA A 33 16.49 -3.61 7.60
N VAL A 34 17.01 -3.56 6.37
CA VAL A 34 16.33 -4.05 5.16
C VAL A 34 16.02 -5.54 5.27
N ALA A 35 16.97 -6.36 5.73
CA ALA A 35 16.76 -7.79 5.91
C ALA A 35 15.63 -8.09 6.90
N ASN A 36 15.64 -7.43 8.07
CA ASN A 36 14.59 -7.61 9.08
C ASN A 36 13.20 -7.23 8.55
N VAL A 37 13.09 -6.17 7.76
CA VAL A 37 11.82 -5.80 7.11
C VAL A 37 11.44 -6.81 6.03
N GLY A 38 12.41 -7.37 5.30
CA GLY A 38 12.18 -8.42 4.32
C GLY A 38 11.67 -9.74 4.90
N GLU A 39 11.98 -10.04 6.17
CA GLU A 39 11.41 -11.19 6.89
C GLU A 39 9.93 -10.99 7.21
N ILE A 40 9.52 -9.75 7.53
CA ILE A 40 8.13 -9.40 7.84
C ILE A 40 7.30 -9.25 6.56
N PHE A 41 7.90 -8.71 5.51
CA PHE A 41 7.24 -8.38 4.26
C PHE A 41 7.89 -9.13 3.09
N PRO A 42 7.35 -10.31 2.71
CA PRO A 42 7.87 -11.11 1.61
C PRO A 42 7.92 -10.36 0.26
N LEU A 43 7.16 -9.26 0.13
CA LEU A 43 7.18 -8.39 -1.04
C LEU A 43 8.58 -7.80 -1.32
N LEU A 44 9.36 -7.50 -0.28
CA LEU A 44 10.69 -6.92 -0.42
C LEU A 44 11.67 -7.88 -1.10
N PRO A 45 11.92 -9.10 -0.58
CA PRO A 45 12.84 -10.03 -1.23
C PRO A 45 12.38 -10.42 -2.65
N GLU A 46 11.08 -10.52 -2.91
CA GLU A 46 10.57 -10.81 -4.26
C GLU A 46 10.82 -9.66 -5.26
N ALA A 47 10.64 -8.41 -4.83
CA ALA A 47 10.98 -7.24 -5.65
C ALA A 47 12.48 -7.16 -5.94
N VAL A 48 13.32 -7.47 -4.94
CA VAL A 48 14.79 -7.46 -5.07
C VAL A 48 15.27 -8.51 -6.07
N LYS A 49 14.76 -9.75 -6.00
CA LYS A 49 15.12 -10.83 -6.94
C LYS A 49 14.86 -10.48 -8.40
N LYS A 50 13.82 -9.69 -8.67
CA LYS A 50 13.41 -9.31 -10.02
C LYS A 50 14.08 -8.04 -10.54
N SER A 51 14.68 -7.24 -9.66
CA SER A 51 15.24 -5.93 -10.00
C SER A 51 16.64 -6.02 -10.63
N ARG A 52 16.92 -5.12 -11.58
CA ARG A 52 18.28 -4.86 -12.08
C ARG A 52 19.13 -4.07 -11.09
N PHE A 53 18.51 -3.44 -10.09
CA PHE A 53 19.17 -2.58 -9.10
C PHE A 53 18.79 -3.06 -7.69
N PRO A 54 19.29 -4.22 -7.25
CA PRO A 54 18.80 -4.91 -6.06
C PRO A 54 18.90 -4.05 -4.78
N ASP A 55 20.04 -3.41 -4.54
CA ASP A 55 20.24 -2.57 -3.34
C ASP A 55 19.33 -1.33 -3.35
N VAL A 56 19.19 -0.68 -4.51
CA VAL A 56 18.31 0.49 -4.67
C VAL A 56 16.85 0.11 -4.44
N THR A 57 16.40 -1.00 -5.05
CA THR A 57 15.04 -1.53 -4.87
C THR A 57 14.80 -1.93 -3.42
N ALA A 58 15.76 -2.58 -2.77
CA ALA A 58 15.64 -2.99 -1.39
C ALA A 58 15.44 -1.79 -0.45
N LEU A 59 16.23 -0.73 -0.64
CA LEU A 59 16.12 0.52 0.12
C LEU A 59 14.79 1.24 -0.13
N TYR A 60 14.38 1.29 -1.39
CA TYR A 60 13.12 1.90 -1.78
C TYR A 60 11.93 1.18 -1.13
N PHE A 61 11.91 -0.15 -1.24
CA PHE A 61 10.83 -0.98 -0.70
C PHE A 61 10.84 -0.95 0.83
N PHE A 62 12.01 -1.01 1.46
CA PHE A 62 12.16 -0.83 2.90
C PHE A 62 11.49 0.46 3.38
N LEU A 63 11.80 1.60 2.75
CA LEU A 63 11.21 2.89 3.11
C LEU A 63 9.67 2.87 2.97
N MET A 64 9.18 2.33 1.86
CA MET A 64 7.74 2.32 1.56
C MET A 64 6.94 1.36 2.47
N LEU A 65 7.55 0.24 2.86
CA LEU A 65 6.96 -0.78 3.73
C LEU A 65 6.96 -0.34 5.20
N VAL A 66 8.07 0.22 5.70
CA VAL A 66 8.12 0.79 7.06
C VAL A 66 7.10 1.93 7.22
N ALA A 67 6.81 2.66 6.14
CA ALA A 67 5.81 3.71 6.13
C ALA A 67 4.34 3.21 6.03
N ILE A 68 4.08 1.90 5.92
CA ILE A 68 2.71 1.34 5.82
C ILE A 68 1.77 1.88 6.91
N PRO A 69 2.13 1.91 8.21
CA PRO A 69 1.21 2.38 9.25
C PRO A 69 0.76 3.83 9.03
N MET A 70 1.69 4.69 8.63
CA MET A 70 1.42 6.09 8.31
C MET A 70 0.56 6.20 7.04
N ARG A 71 0.89 5.45 5.98
CA ARG A 71 0.14 5.45 4.72
C ARG A 71 -1.29 4.96 4.93
N LEU A 72 -1.47 3.93 5.75
CA LEU A 72 -2.77 3.39 6.12
C LEU A 72 -3.59 4.41 6.92
N SER A 73 -2.98 5.09 7.89
CA SER A 73 -3.64 6.16 8.65
C SER A 73 -4.15 7.28 7.75
N VAL A 74 -3.30 7.75 6.80
CA VAL A 74 -3.70 8.78 5.84
C VAL A 74 -4.77 8.26 4.87
N GLY A 75 -4.62 7.02 4.38
CA GLY A 75 -5.58 6.38 3.50
C GLY A 75 -6.96 6.25 4.14
N ILE A 76 -7.04 5.79 5.38
CA ILE A 76 -8.28 5.69 6.15
C ILE A 76 -8.92 7.07 6.30
N ARG A 77 -8.17 8.10 6.71
CA ARG A 77 -8.68 9.47 6.83
C ARG A 77 -9.22 9.99 5.50
N PHE A 78 -8.50 9.74 4.42
CA PHE A 78 -8.91 10.13 3.07
C PHE A 78 -10.21 9.42 2.67
N CYS A 79 -10.27 8.09 2.73
CA CYS A 79 -11.48 7.32 2.43
C CYS A 79 -12.66 7.76 3.33
N TYR A 80 -12.40 8.04 4.60
CA TYR A 80 -13.42 8.49 5.55
C TYR A 80 -13.96 9.89 5.24
N SER A 81 -13.16 10.80 4.64
CA SER A 81 -13.65 12.12 4.23
C SER A 81 -14.75 12.03 3.14
N TYR A 82 -14.78 10.95 2.37
CA TYR A 82 -15.84 10.68 1.38
C TYR A 82 -17.09 10.02 1.99
N ARG A 83 -17.09 9.75 3.30
CA ARG A 83 -18.19 9.09 4.00
C ARG A 83 -19.57 9.71 3.70
N PRO A 84 -19.79 11.04 3.76
CA PRO A 84 -21.12 11.61 3.51
C PRO A 84 -21.65 11.26 2.11
N ARG A 85 -20.76 11.30 1.11
CA ARG A 85 -21.08 10.94 -0.27
C ARG A 85 -21.39 9.44 -0.39
N ILE A 86 -20.56 8.59 0.21
CA ILE A 86 -20.76 7.14 0.22
C ILE A 86 -22.09 6.80 0.90
N GLU A 87 -22.41 7.43 2.03
CA GLU A 87 -23.63 7.18 2.79
C GLU A 87 -24.90 7.57 2.00
N SER A 88 -24.87 8.70 1.28
CA SER A 88 -25.97 9.15 0.40
C SER A 88 -26.25 8.14 -0.72
N GLU A 89 -25.19 7.68 -1.40
CA GLU A 89 -25.33 6.70 -2.48
C GLU A 89 -25.75 5.33 -1.93
N TYR A 90 -25.17 4.93 -0.80
CA TYR A 90 -25.48 3.65 -0.17
C TYR A 90 -26.94 3.55 0.29
N SER A 91 -27.58 4.63 0.76
CA SER A 91 -29.02 4.60 1.10
C SER A 91 -29.93 4.27 -0.08
N LYS A 92 -29.56 4.67 -1.30
CA LYS A 92 -30.36 4.48 -2.51
C LYS A 92 -30.29 3.07 -3.09
N ILE A 93 -29.41 2.22 -2.54
CA ILE A 93 -29.10 0.90 -3.07
C ILE A 93 -29.90 -0.20 -2.34
N SER A 94 -30.30 -1.24 -3.09
CA SER A 94 -30.99 -2.42 -2.55
C SER A 94 -30.14 -3.20 -1.53
N ILE A 95 -30.78 -3.91 -0.60
CA ILE A 95 -30.09 -4.69 0.45
C ILE A 95 -29.18 -5.76 -0.16
N ALA A 96 -29.61 -6.45 -1.22
CA ALA A 96 -28.78 -7.44 -1.91
C ALA A 96 -27.48 -6.83 -2.43
N LYS A 97 -27.55 -5.66 -3.09
CA LYS A 97 -26.37 -4.96 -3.61
C LYS A 97 -25.50 -4.39 -2.48
N LYS A 98 -26.07 -4.01 -1.34
CA LYS A 98 -25.34 -3.63 -0.13
C LYS A 98 -24.49 -4.78 0.42
N ILE A 99 -25.05 -5.98 0.53
CA ILE A 99 -24.33 -7.19 0.96
C ILE A 99 -23.21 -7.51 -0.03
N TYR A 100 -23.52 -7.51 -1.33
CA TYR A 100 -22.53 -7.73 -2.38
C TYR A 100 -21.34 -6.77 -2.27
N LEU A 101 -21.59 -5.46 -2.11
CA LEU A 101 -20.54 -4.45 -1.97
C LEU A 101 -19.66 -4.71 -0.74
N ILE A 102 -20.26 -5.08 0.41
CA ILE A 102 -19.49 -5.41 1.62
C ILE A 102 -18.60 -6.64 1.38
N VAL A 103 -19.14 -7.69 0.77
CA VAL A 103 -18.39 -8.92 0.47
C VAL A 103 -17.22 -8.63 -0.47
N VAL A 104 -17.45 -7.87 -1.54
CA VAL A 104 -16.41 -7.47 -2.49
C VAL A 104 -15.32 -6.67 -1.80
N VAL A 105 -15.69 -5.70 -0.96
CA VAL A 105 -14.74 -4.86 -0.25
C VAL A 105 -13.93 -5.65 0.81
N LEU A 106 -14.57 -6.58 1.51
CA LEU A 106 -13.89 -7.53 2.41
C LEU A 106 -12.89 -8.39 1.65
N MET A 107 -13.27 -8.92 0.49
CA MET A 107 -12.39 -9.72 -0.35
C MET A 107 -11.14 -8.94 -0.76
N PHE A 108 -11.29 -7.69 -1.23
CA PHE A 108 -10.15 -6.83 -1.57
C PHE A 108 -9.26 -6.50 -0.37
N MET A 109 -9.86 -6.24 0.80
CA MET A 109 -9.11 -6.02 2.04
C MET A 109 -8.29 -7.25 2.43
N CYS A 110 -8.90 -8.44 2.42
CA CYS A 110 -8.23 -9.70 2.72
C CYS A 110 -7.11 -10.01 1.71
N MET A 111 -7.36 -9.80 0.41
CA MET A 111 -6.32 -9.94 -0.62
C MET A 111 -5.16 -8.97 -0.38
N GLY A 112 -5.44 -7.72 0.03
CA GLY A 112 -4.41 -6.75 0.38
C GLY A 112 -3.54 -7.21 1.55
N PHE A 113 -4.15 -7.72 2.62
CA PHE A 113 -3.40 -8.30 3.75
C PHE A 113 -2.58 -9.52 3.34
N HIS A 114 -3.18 -10.44 2.57
CA HIS A 114 -2.51 -11.65 2.10
C HIS A 114 -1.31 -11.33 1.20
N SER A 115 -1.46 -10.37 0.27
CA SER A 115 -0.39 -9.93 -0.63
C SER A 115 0.79 -9.31 0.15
N ILE A 116 0.52 -8.41 1.11
CA ILE A 116 1.58 -7.76 1.89
C ILE A 116 2.30 -8.74 2.83
N LEU A 117 1.55 -9.57 3.55
CA LEU A 117 2.07 -10.30 4.72
C LEU A 117 2.43 -11.77 4.44
N ILE A 118 1.88 -12.38 3.39
CA ILE A 118 2.01 -13.83 3.17
C ILE A 118 2.73 -14.12 1.86
N GLU A 119 2.16 -13.69 0.72
CA GLU A 119 2.72 -14.05 -0.59
C GLU A 119 3.85 -13.14 -1.04
N GLY A 120 3.79 -11.85 -0.71
CA GLY A 120 4.75 -10.88 -1.22
C GLY A 120 4.69 -10.73 -2.74
N TYR A 121 3.49 -10.78 -3.31
CA TYR A 121 3.34 -10.89 -4.76
C TYR A 121 3.78 -9.60 -5.47
N PHE A 122 5.02 -9.58 -5.96
CA PHE A 122 5.51 -8.49 -6.79
C PHE A 122 5.01 -8.64 -8.23
N TYR A 123 4.00 -7.84 -8.58
CA TYR A 123 3.46 -7.74 -9.93
C TYR A 123 3.97 -6.48 -10.63
N GLU A 124 4.39 -6.62 -11.88
CA GLU A 124 4.89 -5.51 -12.69
C GLU A 124 4.09 -5.47 -14.00
N TRP A 125 3.66 -4.27 -14.41
CA TRP A 125 2.98 -4.10 -15.68
C TRP A 125 3.98 -4.09 -16.83
N ASN A 126 3.69 -4.79 -17.92
CA ASN A 126 4.58 -4.88 -19.09
C ASN A 126 5.02 -3.50 -19.66
N PHE A 127 4.19 -2.47 -19.51
CA PHE A 127 4.47 -1.11 -19.96
C PHE A 127 5.09 -0.20 -18.88
N VAL A 128 5.19 -0.66 -17.63
CA VAL A 128 5.92 0.03 -16.56
C VAL A 128 6.89 -0.91 -15.88
N ALA A 129 8.11 -0.92 -16.41
CA ALA A 129 9.18 -1.76 -15.88
C ALA A 129 9.96 -1.06 -14.73
N ILE A 130 9.36 -0.94 -13.54
CA ILE A 130 10.03 -0.46 -12.32
C ILE A 130 11.28 -1.27 -11.91
N SER A 131 11.33 -2.56 -12.24
CA SER A 131 12.46 -3.48 -12.00
C SER A 131 13.63 -3.18 -12.93
N ARG A 132 13.37 -2.55 -14.08
CA ARG A 132 14.37 -2.24 -15.12
C ARG A 132 14.68 -0.75 -15.25
N SER A 133 13.87 0.12 -14.64
CA SER A 133 14.01 1.57 -14.75
C SER A 133 13.88 2.25 -13.39
N ARG A 134 15.00 2.85 -12.97
CA ARG A 134 15.09 3.70 -11.78
C ARG A 134 14.14 4.91 -11.86
N ILE A 135 13.90 5.44 -13.07
CA ILE A 135 12.95 6.52 -13.30
C ILE A 135 11.53 6.08 -12.94
N TRP A 136 11.08 4.94 -13.48
CA TRP A 136 9.76 4.40 -13.19
C TRP A 136 9.60 3.99 -11.73
N LEU A 137 10.64 3.42 -11.12
CA LEU A 137 10.66 3.11 -9.69
C LEU A 137 10.41 4.38 -8.85
N GLY A 138 11.07 5.50 -9.17
CA GLY A 138 10.84 6.77 -8.47
C GLY A 138 9.40 7.29 -8.63
N LEU A 139 8.90 7.33 -9.87
CA LEU A 139 7.62 7.95 -10.19
C LEU A 139 6.41 7.16 -9.67
N ILE A 140 6.38 5.85 -9.91
CA ILE A 140 5.19 5.03 -9.61
C ILE A 140 5.46 3.81 -8.72
N GLY A 141 6.71 3.63 -8.29
CA GLY A 141 7.07 2.60 -7.32
C GLY A 141 6.26 2.60 -6.02
N PRO A 142 5.68 3.71 -5.49
CA PRO A 142 4.92 3.62 -4.24
C PRO A 142 3.67 2.76 -4.39
N PHE A 143 3.12 2.66 -5.61
CA PHE A 143 1.96 1.83 -5.91
C PHE A 143 2.31 0.33 -5.77
N PHE A 144 3.45 -0.09 -6.33
CA PHE A 144 3.94 -1.46 -6.32
C PHE A 144 4.63 -1.86 -5.00
N ALA A 145 5.09 -0.90 -4.22
CA ALA A 145 5.67 -1.11 -2.90
C ALA A 145 4.57 -1.11 -1.82
N GLY A 146 3.55 -1.95 -1.97
CA GLY A 146 2.45 -2.14 -1.02
C GLY A 146 1.37 -1.05 -1.07
N GLY A 147 1.40 -0.14 -2.05
CA GLY A 147 0.46 0.98 -2.10
C GLY A 147 -0.94 0.63 -2.54
N ALA A 148 -1.05 -0.24 -3.54
CA ALA A 148 -2.33 -0.76 -3.98
C ALA A 148 -3.05 -1.47 -2.84
N GLU A 149 -2.31 -2.29 -2.09
CA GLU A 149 -2.79 -3.05 -0.95
C GLU A 149 -3.19 -2.15 0.20
N VAL A 150 -2.40 -1.13 0.55
CA VAL A 150 -2.77 -0.14 1.57
C VAL A 150 -4.06 0.59 1.21
N ILE A 151 -4.26 0.94 -0.06
CA ILE A 151 -5.51 1.57 -0.53
C ILE A 151 -6.69 0.60 -0.37
N ALA A 152 -6.51 -0.66 -0.78
CA ALA A 152 -7.55 -1.69 -0.65
C ALA A 152 -7.95 -1.92 0.81
N ILE A 153 -6.96 -2.03 1.71
CA ILE A 153 -7.18 -2.19 3.15
C ILE A 153 -7.88 -0.95 3.72
N ALA A 154 -7.43 0.26 3.40
CA ALA A 154 -8.03 1.50 3.90
C ALA A 154 -9.50 1.64 3.47
N ALA A 155 -9.80 1.38 2.20
CA ALA A 155 -11.17 1.38 1.70
C ALA A 155 -12.03 0.30 2.39
N GLY A 156 -11.45 -0.89 2.58
CA GLY A 156 -11.98 -1.99 3.38
C GLY A 156 -12.48 -1.58 4.75
N VAL A 157 -11.55 -1.07 5.55
CA VAL A 157 -11.79 -0.64 6.93
C VAL A 157 -12.89 0.41 7.00
N VAL A 158 -12.86 1.41 6.12
CA VAL A 158 -13.87 2.49 6.12
C VAL A 158 -15.26 1.96 5.71
N ALA A 159 -15.34 1.08 4.71
CA ALA A 159 -16.62 0.51 4.30
C ALA A 159 -17.26 -0.33 5.41
N ILE A 160 -16.47 -1.16 6.10
CA ILE A 160 -16.92 -1.96 7.24
C ILE A 160 -17.40 -1.05 8.37
N PHE A 161 -16.63 0.00 8.69
CA PHE A 161 -17.01 0.96 9.73
C PHE A 161 -18.36 1.63 9.43
N ILE A 162 -18.59 2.07 8.18
CA ILE A 162 -19.85 2.68 7.75
C ILE A 162 -21.01 1.67 7.86
N ALA A 163 -20.79 0.42 7.42
CA ALA A 163 -21.80 -0.63 7.49
C ALA A 163 -22.20 -0.96 8.93
N LEU A 164 -21.21 -1.19 9.81
CA LEU A 164 -21.43 -1.50 11.22
C LEU A 164 -22.14 -0.36 11.94
N ARG A 165 -21.70 0.88 11.74
CA ARG A 165 -22.33 2.05 12.36
C ARG A 165 -23.83 2.11 12.09
N ARG A 166 -24.25 1.82 10.84
CA ARG A 166 -25.68 1.82 10.49
C ARG A 166 -26.48 0.72 11.18
N VAL A 167 -25.92 -0.49 11.30
CA VAL A 167 -26.57 -1.59 12.03
C VAL A 167 -26.85 -1.20 13.48
N PHE A 168 -25.92 -0.52 14.14
CA PHE A 168 -26.08 -0.07 15.52
C PHE A 168 -27.00 1.15 15.67
N THR A 169 -27.00 2.09 14.72
CA THR A 169 -27.90 3.26 14.78
C THR A 169 -29.35 2.94 14.39
N CYS A 170 -29.60 1.93 13.54
CA CYS A 170 -30.95 1.52 13.16
C CYS A 170 -31.69 0.71 14.25
N LYS A 171 -30.99 0.23 15.29
CA LYS A 171 -31.60 -0.50 16.42
C LYS A 171 -32.09 0.41 17.56
N GLY A 172 -31.96 1.73 17.43
CA GLY A 172 -32.34 2.70 18.46
C GLY A 172 -33.45 3.68 18.05
N GLY A 173 -34.26 3.36 17.03
CA GLY A 173 -35.37 4.18 16.56
C GLY A 173 -36.68 3.41 16.55
#